data_AF-A0A401K8N4-F1
#
_entry.id   AF-A0A401K8N4-F1
#
_cell.length_a   1.000
_cell.length_b   1.000
_cell.length_c   1.000
_cell.angle_alpha   90.00
_cell.angle_beta   90.00
_cell.angle_gamma   90.00
#
_symmetry.space_group_name_H-M   'P 1'
#
loop_
_entity.id
_entity.type
_entity.pdbx_description
1 polymer ?
#
loop_
_entity_poly.entity_id
_entity_poly.type
_entity_poly.pdbx_seq_one_letter_code
_entity_poly.pdbx_strand_id
1 'polypeptide(L)'
;MPPLRLRRRAESDERTSLGWRVLWCGVALLAVGVTVVAQYPAAWVAERVAAATGHRVLLADSQGSIWHGSATLALTAGNGGADATVLPGRLSWSVDMLPLLTGTLRAHLTHDRALEKPVTLMVAPGHWEAEAGTVTLPASLLEGVGAPFNTLKLDGRLRAQWTPLSGQFGRASGRSQGQPNTAQGALTVTLEQVSSSLSRVRPLGSYQAVMSFGGVSGGPMQLSLSTLAGPLSLQGQGTLGQGAHFDGVASATPESEPQLIGLLSLLGPRDGSHHRLRF
;
A
#
# COMPACT_ATOMS: atom_id res chain seq x y z
N MET A 1 23.43 -37.45 82.62
CA MET A 1 22.69 -37.46 81.34
C MET A 1 22.12 -36.07 81.10
N PRO A 2 22.53 -35.34 80.04
CA PRO A 2 21.92 -34.07 79.67
C PRO A 2 20.75 -34.28 78.68
N PRO A 3 19.72 -33.41 78.68
CA PRO A 3 18.58 -33.57 77.76
C PRO A 3 18.94 -33.12 76.34
N LEU A 4 18.61 -33.99 75.38
CA LEU A 4 18.72 -33.77 73.94
C LEU A 4 17.86 -32.56 73.52
N ARG A 5 18.50 -31.47 73.09
CA ARG A 5 17.85 -30.37 72.36
C ARG A 5 17.65 -30.80 70.90
N LEU A 6 16.41 -31.10 70.53
CA LEU A 6 16.03 -31.30 69.13
C LEU A 6 16.15 -29.97 68.37
N ARG A 7 17.19 -29.86 67.54
CA ARG A 7 17.37 -28.78 66.58
C ARG A 7 16.31 -28.93 65.48
N ARG A 8 15.19 -28.22 65.60
CA ARG A 8 14.16 -28.11 64.55
C ARG A 8 14.83 -27.52 63.30
N ARG A 9 15.06 -28.37 62.30
CA ARG A 9 15.68 -28.02 61.01
C ARG A 9 14.56 -27.94 59.97
N ALA A 10 14.57 -26.83 59.23
CA ALA A 10 13.97 -26.63 57.91
C ALA A 10 12.43 -26.62 57.81
N GLU A 11 11.83 -25.44 57.94
CA GLU A 11 10.53 -25.09 57.30
C GLU A 11 10.64 -23.74 56.56
N SER A 12 11.86 -23.36 56.14
CA SER A 12 12.13 -22.04 55.55
C SER A 12 12.48 -22.09 54.06
N ASP A 13 12.13 -23.17 53.34
CA ASP A 13 12.54 -23.35 51.94
C ASP A 13 11.37 -23.45 50.92
N GLU A 14 10.14 -23.73 51.36
CA GLU A 14 9.01 -23.84 50.42
C GLU A 14 8.50 -22.48 49.92
N ARG A 15 8.49 -21.44 50.77
CA ARG A 15 8.00 -20.10 50.37
C ARG A 15 8.93 -19.38 49.40
N THR A 16 10.24 -19.59 49.51
CA THR A 16 11.26 -19.09 48.57
C THR A 16 11.13 -19.76 47.21
N SER A 17 10.82 -21.06 47.18
CA SER A 17 10.67 -21.81 45.93
C SER A 17 9.47 -21.34 45.08
N LEU A 18 8.37 -20.93 45.72
CA LEU A 18 7.14 -20.53 45.00
C LEU A 18 7.28 -19.14 44.36
N GLY A 19 7.83 -18.17 45.09
CA GLY A 19 8.11 -16.83 44.56
C GLY A 19 9.15 -16.86 43.44
N TRP A 20 10.17 -17.71 43.58
CA TRP A 20 11.17 -17.95 42.55
C TRP A 20 10.55 -18.59 41.30
N ARG A 21 9.70 -19.60 41.46
CA ARG A 21 8.98 -20.23 40.33
C ARG A 21 8.06 -19.25 39.60
N VAL A 22 7.33 -18.39 40.31
CA VAL A 22 6.47 -17.37 39.68
C VAL A 22 7.31 -16.33 38.93
N LEU A 23 8.45 -15.92 39.49
CA LEU A 23 9.41 -15.04 38.81
C LEU A 23 9.92 -15.69 37.51
N TRP A 24 10.34 -16.95 37.55
CA TRP A 24 10.80 -17.68 36.37
C TRP A 24 9.70 -17.93 35.35
N CYS A 25 8.47 -18.21 35.78
CA CYS A 25 7.31 -18.29 34.88
C CYS A 25 7.04 -16.93 34.21
N GLY A 26 7.13 -15.82 34.96
CA GLY A 26 7.00 -14.48 34.40
C GLY A 26 8.10 -14.14 33.40
N VAL A 27 9.36 -14.47 33.71
CA VAL A 27 10.50 -14.31 32.81
C VAL A 27 10.36 -15.18 31.57
N ALA A 28 9.92 -16.44 31.72
CA ALA A 28 9.69 -17.34 30.59
C ALA A 28 8.56 -16.85 29.70
N LEU A 29 7.46 -16.38 30.28
CA LEU A 29 6.33 -15.83 29.52
C LEU A 29 6.69 -14.53 28.80
N LEU A 30 7.50 -13.68 29.43
CA LEU A 30 8.04 -12.47 28.82
C LEU A 30 9.03 -12.82 27.71
N ALA A 31 9.91 -13.82 27.90
CA ALA A 31 10.83 -14.31 26.87
C ALA A 31 10.07 -14.93 25.68
N VAL A 32 9.00 -15.68 25.93
CA VAL A 32 8.10 -16.18 24.87
C VAL A 32 7.42 -15.02 24.15
N GLY A 33 6.91 -14.02 24.87
CA GLY A 33 6.33 -12.82 24.26
C GLY A 33 7.33 -12.06 23.38
N VAL A 34 8.54 -11.83 23.88
CA VAL A 34 9.63 -11.17 23.16
C VAL A 34 10.05 -11.97 21.94
N THR A 35 10.18 -13.31 22.05
CA THR A 35 10.55 -14.15 20.92
C THR A 35 9.46 -14.22 19.86
N VAL A 36 8.19 -14.26 20.23
CA VAL A 36 7.07 -14.19 19.28
C VAL A 36 7.08 -12.85 18.53
N VAL A 37 7.28 -11.73 19.23
CA VAL A 37 7.38 -10.41 18.59
C VAL A 37 8.65 -10.28 17.73
N ALA A 38 9.78 -10.85 18.17
CA ALA A 38 11.05 -10.82 17.45
C ALA A 38 11.06 -11.74 16.21
N GLN A 39 10.33 -12.85 16.23
CA GLN A 39 10.23 -13.82 15.13
C GLN A 39 8.89 -13.77 14.40
N TYR A 40 8.16 -12.67 14.54
CA TYR A 40 6.83 -12.56 13.95
C TYR A 40 6.92 -12.76 12.42
N PRO A 41 6.22 -13.76 11.84
CA PRO A 41 6.42 -14.14 10.45
C PRO A 41 6.00 -13.03 9.47
N ALA A 42 6.74 -12.91 8.36
CA ALA A 42 6.42 -12.05 7.24
C ALA A 42 5.00 -12.28 6.67
N ALA A 43 4.48 -13.51 6.77
CA ALA A 43 3.16 -13.89 6.28
C ALA A 43 2.01 -13.06 6.89
N TRP A 44 2.16 -12.59 8.13
CA TRP A 44 1.09 -11.83 8.78
C TRP A 44 1.03 -10.39 8.25
N VAL A 45 2.17 -9.85 7.82
CA VAL A 45 2.20 -8.57 7.09
C VAL A 45 1.52 -8.75 5.73
N ALA A 46 1.78 -9.85 5.03
CA ALA A 46 1.12 -10.16 3.77
C ALA A 46 -0.42 -10.20 3.90
N GLU A 47 -0.93 -10.87 4.93
CA GLU A 47 -2.37 -10.94 5.19
C GLU A 47 -2.97 -9.59 5.60
N ARG A 48 -2.26 -8.80 6.42
CA ARG A 48 -2.71 -7.45 6.79
C ARG A 48 -2.76 -6.48 5.62
N VAL A 49 -1.78 -6.53 4.72
CA VAL A 49 -1.78 -5.72 3.50
C VAL A 49 -2.90 -6.17 2.57
N ALA A 50 -3.09 -7.48 2.40
CA ALA A 50 -4.21 -8.01 1.63
C ALA A 50 -5.55 -7.53 2.21
N ALA A 51 -5.79 -7.68 3.50
CA ALA A 51 -7.02 -7.23 4.15
C ALA A 51 -7.22 -5.71 4.03
N ALA A 52 -6.18 -4.90 4.28
CA ALA A 52 -6.25 -3.44 4.20
C ALA A 52 -6.53 -2.92 2.78
N THR A 53 -6.08 -3.65 1.75
CA THR A 53 -6.30 -3.29 0.34
C THR A 53 -7.54 -3.95 -0.27
N GLY A 54 -8.37 -4.65 0.53
CA GLY A 54 -9.52 -5.38 0.01
C GLY A 54 -9.12 -6.53 -0.93
N HIS A 55 -8.03 -7.21 -0.60
CA HIS A 55 -7.36 -8.27 -1.35
C HIS A 55 -6.82 -7.84 -2.71
N ARG A 56 -6.68 -6.54 -3.00
CA ARG A 56 -6.18 -6.07 -4.31
C ARG A 56 -4.66 -6.17 -4.45
N VAL A 57 -3.93 -6.07 -3.34
CA VAL A 57 -2.48 -6.23 -3.29
C VAL A 57 -2.16 -7.45 -2.45
N LEU A 58 -1.46 -8.40 -3.04
CA LEU A 58 -1.04 -9.65 -2.40
C LEU A 58 0.49 -9.67 -2.32
N LEU A 59 1.02 -9.99 -1.15
CA LEU A 59 2.44 -10.33 -0.98
C LEU A 59 2.57 -11.85 -1.02
N ALA A 60 2.82 -12.39 -2.21
CA ALA A 60 3.02 -13.81 -2.44
C ALA A 60 4.44 -14.23 -2.08
N ASP A 61 4.64 -15.51 -1.72
CA ASP A 61 5.96 -16.07 -1.37
C ASP A 61 6.72 -15.19 -0.35
N SER A 62 6.02 -14.82 0.73
CA SER A 62 6.61 -14.03 1.81
C SER A 62 7.58 -14.89 2.64
N GLN A 63 8.81 -14.42 2.77
CA GLN A 63 9.89 -15.09 3.47
C GLN A 63 10.51 -14.13 4.50
N GLY A 64 10.97 -14.68 5.64
CA GLY A 64 11.58 -13.93 6.72
C GLY A 64 10.58 -13.47 7.78
N SER A 65 10.92 -12.39 8.48
CA SER A 65 10.13 -11.83 9.59
C SER A 65 9.55 -10.46 9.23
N ILE A 66 8.73 -9.90 10.12
CA ILE A 66 8.27 -8.52 10.03
C ILE A 66 9.42 -7.50 10.08
N TRP A 67 10.55 -7.90 10.66
CA TRP A 67 11.73 -7.04 10.78
C TRP A 67 12.56 -7.05 9.51
N HIS A 68 12.84 -8.24 8.98
CA HIS A 68 13.63 -8.40 7.76
C HIS A 68 12.98 -9.50 6.94
N GLY A 69 12.36 -9.11 5.83
CA GLY A 69 11.62 -10.02 4.99
C GLY A 69 11.66 -9.63 3.53
N SER A 70 11.21 -10.56 2.70
CA SER A 70 11.03 -10.34 1.27
C SER A 70 9.76 -11.03 0.80
N ALA A 71 9.11 -10.47 -0.21
CA ALA A 71 7.94 -11.06 -0.84
C ALA A 71 7.84 -10.63 -2.30
N THR A 72 7.08 -11.40 -3.06
CA THR A 72 6.74 -11.07 -4.44
C THR A 72 5.41 -10.34 -4.45
N LEU A 73 5.34 -9.18 -5.10
CA LEU A 73 4.10 -8.42 -5.21
C LEU A 73 3.22 -8.97 -6.33
N ALA A 74 1.94 -9.16 -6.05
CA ALA A 74 0.92 -9.50 -7.02
C ALA A 74 -0.30 -8.59 -6.86
N LEU A 75 -0.86 -8.15 -7.98
CA LEU A 75 -2.05 -7.30 -8.03
C LEU A 75 -3.23 -8.11 -8.54
N THR A 76 -4.40 -7.98 -7.91
CA THR A 76 -5.62 -8.71 -8.28
C THR A 76 -6.86 -7.85 -8.10
N ALA A 77 -7.96 -8.19 -8.78
CA ALA A 77 -9.14 -7.34 -8.86
C ALA A 77 -10.02 -7.40 -7.58
N GLY A 78 -9.51 -8.00 -6.49
CA GLY A 78 -10.16 -8.10 -5.18
C GLY A 78 -11.18 -9.24 -5.07
N ASN A 79 -11.29 -10.09 -6.08
CA ASN A 79 -12.28 -11.16 -6.22
C ASN A 79 -11.70 -12.59 -6.04
N GLY A 80 -10.64 -12.73 -5.24
CA GLY A 80 -10.15 -14.05 -4.80
C GLY A 80 -9.04 -14.67 -5.67
N GLY A 81 -8.17 -13.86 -6.26
CA GLY A 81 -6.85 -14.30 -6.74
C GLY A 81 -6.80 -15.05 -8.08
N ALA A 82 -7.94 -15.28 -8.75
CA ALA A 82 -7.97 -15.98 -10.05
C ALA A 82 -7.22 -15.21 -11.16
N ASP A 83 -7.34 -13.87 -11.16
CA ASP A 83 -6.62 -12.98 -12.08
C ASP A 83 -5.59 -12.15 -11.29
N ALA A 84 -4.55 -12.81 -10.79
CA ALA A 84 -3.45 -12.15 -10.11
C ALA A 84 -2.28 -11.92 -11.09
N THR A 85 -1.96 -10.65 -11.34
CA THR A 85 -0.78 -10.27 -12.13
C THR A 85 0.41 -10.09 -11.20
N VAL A 86 1.41 -10.96 -11.35
CA VAL A 86 2.65 -10.92 -10.56
C VAL A 86 3.59 -9.85 -11.10
N LEU A 87 4.06 -8.98 -10.23
CA LEU A 87 5.10 -7.99 -10.55
C LEU A 87 6.47 -8.66 -10.55
N PRO A 88 7.23 -8.57 -11.67
CA PRO A 88 8.57 -9.12 -11.73
C PRO A 88 9.49 -8.50 -10.68
N GLY A 89 10.15 -9.36 -9.92
CA GLY A 89 11.10 -8.97 -8.89
C GLY A 89 10.59 -9.24 -7.48
N ARG A 90 11.33 -8.73 -6.49
CA ARG A 90 11.02 -8.93 -5.08
C ARG A 90 11.07 -7.61 -4.33
N LEU A 91 10.05 -7.41 -3.49
CA LEU A 91 10.02 -6.37 -2.48
C LEU A 91 10.73 -6.91 -1.23
N SER A 92 11.75 -6.23 -0.76
CA SER A 92 12.39 -6.46 0.53
C SER A 92 12.10 -5.31 1.48
N TRP A 93 11.91 -5.64 2.76
CA TRP A 93 11.76 -4.65 3.82
C TRP A 93 12.71 -4.94 4.97
N SER A 94 13.23 -3.87 5.58
CA SER A 94 14.01 -3.91 6.81
C SER A 94 13.49 -2.86 7.79
N VAL A 95 13.14 -3.28 8.99
CA VAL A 95 12.62 -2.42 10.06
C VAL A 95 13.68 -2.29 11.14
N ASP A 96 14.05 -1.05 11.44
CA ASP A 96 15.05 -0.75 12.45
C ASP A 96 14.46 -1.00 13.86
N MET A 97 15.12 -1.86 14.64
CA MET A 97 14.68 -2.16 16.02
C MET A 97 15.09 -1.09 17.04
N LEU A 98 16.18 -0.35 16.78
CA LEU A 98 16.71 0.67 17.70
C LEU A 98 15.73 1.85 17.92
N PRO A 99 15.13 2.45 16.87
CA PRO A 99 14.20 3.55 17.05
C PRO A 99 12.93 3.14 17.83
N LEU A 100 12.55 1.86 17.81
CA LEU A 100 11.36 1.38 18.52
C LEU A 100 11.45 1.54 20.03
N LEU A 101 12.66 1.50 20.58
CA LEU A 101 12.91 1.79 21.99
C LEU A 101 12.52 3.23 22.37
N THR A 102 12.55 4.15 21.39
CA THR A 102 12.10 5.55 21.53
C THR A 102 10.64 5.75 21.10
N GLY A 103 9.95 4.68 20.72
CA GLY A 103 8.57 4.71 20.21
C GLY A 103 8.45 5.08 18.74
N THR A 104 9.55 5.20 17.99
CA THR A 104 9.54 5.45 16.54
C THR A 104 9.79 4.14 15.79
N LEU A 105 9.00 3.84 14.77
CA LEU A 105 9.23 2.72 13.85
C LEU A 105 9.79 3.31 12.54
N ARG A 106 10.96 2.83 12.12
CA ARG A 106 11.54 3.16 10.82
C ARG A 106 11.65 1.90 9.99
N ALA A 107 11.01 1.89 8.82
CA ALA A 107 11.02 0.79 7.89
C ALA A 107 11.59 1.25 6.55
N HIS A 108 12.52 0.49 5.99
CA HIS A 108 13.09 0.73 4.68
C HIS A 108 12.50 -0.28 3.71
N LEU A 109 11.88 0.21 2.64
CA LEU A 109 11.33 -0.62 1.59
C LEU A 109 12.20 -0.49 0.34
N THR A 110 12.59 -1.62 -0.22
CA THR A 110 13.38 -1.71 -1.44
C THR A 110 12.75 -2.71 -2.39
N HIS A 111 12.84 -2.43 -3.69
CA HIS A 111 12.40 -3.38 -4.71
C HIS A 111 13.43 -3.37 -5.83
N ASP A 112 13.88 -4.57 -6.21
CA ASP A 112 14.96 -4.79 -7.17
C ASP A 112 14.78 -4.11 -8.54
N ARG A 113 13.55 -4.05 -9.07
CA ARG A 113 13.27 -3.55 -10.42
C ARG A 113 12.25 -2.42 -10.47
N ALA A 114 11.38 -2.33 -9.48
CA ALA A 114 10.28 -1.37 -9.52
C ALA A 114 10.66 -0.04 -8.88
N LEU A 115 11.33 -0.04 -7.71
CA LEU A 115 11.70 1.18 -7.00
C LEU A 115 13.05 1.70 -7.49
N GLU A 116 13.12 2.99 -7.85
CA GLU A 116 14.38 3.64 -8.24
C GLU A 116 15.32 3.86 -7.04
N LYS A 117 14.74 4.12 -5.87
CA LYS A 117 15.46 4.35 -4.60
C LYS A 117 14.74 3.65 -3.45
N PRO A 118 15.48 3.24 -2.39
CA PRO A 118 14.87 2.83 -1.14
C PRO A 118 13.93 3.91 -0.61
N VAL A 119 12.76 3.51 -0.11
CA VAL A 119 11.78 4.42 0.49
C VAL A 119 11.72 4.15 1.97
N THR A 120 11.99 5.17 2.78
CA THR A 120 11.88 5.07 4.23
C THR A 120 10.49 5.48 4.67
N LEU A 121 9.86 4.64 5.49
CA LEU A 121 8.63 4.91 6.22
C LEU A 121 8.97 5.10 7.70
N MET A 122 8.60 6.25 8.25
CA MET A 122 8.72 6.57 9.66
C MET A 122 7.33 6.68 10.28
N VAL A 123 7.10 5.97 11.38
CA VAL A 123 5.85 5.99 12.13
C VAL A 123 6.16 6.28 13.57
N ALA A 124 5.51 7.27 14.17
CA ALA A 124 5.60 7.51 15.60
C ALA A 124 4.21 7.78 16.21
N PRO A 125 4.11 7.92 17.53
CA PRO A 125 2.82 8.09 18.19
C PRO A 125 2.10 9.34 17.66
N GLY A 126 0.99 9.14 16.96
CA GLY A 126 0.16 10.21 16.40
C GLY A 126 0.59 10.75 15.03
N HIS A 127 1.74 10.34 14.47
CA HIS A 127 2.19 10.79 13.15
C HIS A 127 2.84 9.70 12.33
N TRP A 128 2.75 9.82 11.01
CA TRP A 128 3.49 8.99 10.09
C TRP A 128 4.03 9.86 8.95
N GLU A 129 5.17 9.45 8.41
CA GLU A 129 5.85 10.11 7.31
C GLU A 129 6.47 9.05 6.40
N ALA A 130 6.28 9.17 5.10
CA ALA A 130 6.92 8.36 4.08
C ALA A 130 7.74 9.28 3.18
N GLU A 131 8.98 8.91 2.91
CA GLU A 131 9.84 9.67 2.02
C GLU A 131 9.30 9.67 0.58
N ALA A 132 9.73 10.69 -0.17
CA ALA A 132 9.45 10.74 -1.61
C ALA A 132 10.03 9.52 -2.30
N GLY A 133 9.27 8.96 -3.24
CA GLY A 133 9.67 7.78 -3.95
C GLY A 133 9.22 7.81 -5.40
N THR A 134 9.85 6.97 -6.20
CA THR A 134 9.50 6.75 -7.59
C THR A 134 9.54 5.27 -7.87
N VAL A 135 8.44 4.76 -8.42
CA VAL A 135 8.28 3.38 -8.84
C VAL A 135 7.94 3.33 -10.32
N THR A 136 8.61 2.46 -11.05
CA THR A 136 8.32 2.17 -12.45
C THR A 136 7.80 0.74 -12.56
N LEU A 137 6.61 0.61 -13.12
CA LEU A 137 5.85 -0.63 -13.23
C LEU A 137 5.44 -0.84 -14.69
N PRO A 138 5.35 -2.08 -15.19
CA PRO A 138 4.74 -2.32 -16.49
C PRO A 138 3.23 -2.01 -16.40
N ALA A 139 2.68 -1.36 -17.42
CA ALA A 139 1.26 -0.99 -17.43
C ALA A 139 0.33 -2.22 -17.44
N SER A 140 0.83 -3.39 -17.85
CA SER A 140 0.13 -4.67 -17.76
C SER A 140 -0.29 -5.05 -16.33
N LEU A 141 0.34 -4.48 -15.29
CA LEU A 141 -0.12 -4.64 -13.91
C LEU A 141 -1.52 -4.06 -13.67
N LEU A 142 -1.94 -3.06 -14.46
CA LEU A 142 -3.27 -2.47 -14.34
C LEU A 142 -4.38 -3.47 -14.68
N GLU A 143 -4.07 -4.53 -15.44
CA GLU A 143 -5.03 -5.63 -15.67
C GLU A 143 -5.47 -6.28 -14.36
N GLY A 144 -4.53 -6.38 -13.41
CA GLY A 144 -4.78 -6.88 -12.08
C GLY A 144 -5.64 -5.94 -11.23
N VAL A 145 -5.78 -4.65 -11.55
CA VAL A 145 -6.59 -3.72 -10.74
C VAL A 145 -8.10 -3.92 -10.94
N GLY A 146 -8.50 -4.58 -12.04
CA GLY A 146 -9.89 -4.87 -12.40
C GLY A 146 -10.42 -3.99 -13.54
N ALA A 147 -11.74 -4.00 -13.74
CA ALA A 147 -12.39 -3.19 -14.77
C ALA A 147 -12.29 -1.68 -14.47
N PRO A 148 -12.13 -0.81 -15.49
CA PRO A 148 -12.10 -1.10 -16.93
C PRO A 148 -10.74 -1.58 -17.46
N PHE A 149 -9.67 -1.48 -16.68
CA PHE A 149 -8.30 -1.70 -17.13
C PHE A 149 -8.02 -3.14 -17.57
N ASN A 150 -8.62 -4.13 -16.90
CA ASN A 150 -8.54 -5.54 -17.29
C ASN A 150 -9.06 -5.77 -18.72
N THR A 151 -10.19 -5.16 -19.07
CA THR A 151 -10.77 -5.27 -20.42
C THR A 151 -9.90 -4.59 -21.46
N LEU A 152 -9.28 -3.47 -21.11
CA LEU A 152 -8.47 -2.66 -22.02
C LEU A 152 -7.11 -3.29 -22.34
N LYS A 153 -6.59 -4.18 -21.48
CA LYS A 153 -5.27 -4.81 -21.63
C LYS A 153 -4.20 -3.82 -22.06
N LEU A 154 -4.00 -2.83 -21.19
CA LEU A 154 -3.10 -1.72 -21.43
C LEU A 154 -1.65 -2.20 -21.30
N ASP A 155 -0.86 -1.91 -22.32
CA ASP A 155 0.58 -2.13 -22.36
C ASP A 155 1.29 -0.77 -22.45
N GLY A 156 2.52 -0.70 -21.95
CA GLY A 156 3.29 0.54 -21.80
C GLY A 156 4.07 0.59 -20.48
N ARG A 157 4.58 1.78 -20.14
CA ARG A 157 5.33 2.01 -18.90
C ARG A 157 4.52 2.90 -17.97
N LEU A 158 4.31 2.44 -16.75
CA LEU A 158 3.68 3.23 -15.69
C LEU A 158 4.78 3.71 -14.74
N ARG A 159 4.85 5.02 -14.51
CA ARG A 159 5.76 5.63 -13.54
C ARG A 159 4.92 6.37 -12.50
N ALA A 160 4.96 5.90 -11.26
CA ALA A 160 4.32 6.57 -10.15
C ALA A 160 5.37 7.24 -9.27
N GLN A 161 5.19 8.53 -9.01
CA GLN A 161 6.08 9.38 -8.24
C GLN A 161 5.27 10.05 -7.14
N TRP A 162 5.76 10.07 -5.92
CA TRP A 162 5.11 10.79 -4.84
C TRP A 162 6.07 11.72 -4.13
N THR A 163 5.55 12.85 -3.67
CA THR A 163 6.26 13.73 -2.73
C THR A 163 6.31 13.07 -1.36
N PRO A 164 7.10 13.60 -0.40
CA PRO A 164 7.01 13.12 0.98
C PRO A 164 5.55 13.14 1.42
N LEU A 165 5.05 12.00 1.88
CA LEU A 165 3.70 11.84 2.37
C LEU A 165 3.76 11.90 3.88
N SER A 166 2.92 12.71 4.50
CA SER A 166 2.85 12.76 5.96
C SER A 166 1.40 12.84 6.42
N GLY A 167 1.14 12.36 7.62
CA GLY A 167 -0.21 12.37 8.15
C GLY A 167 -0.24 12.17 9.64
N GLN A 168 -1.41 12.40 10.21
CA GLN A 168 -1.65 12.19 11.63
C GLN A 168 -2.63 11.05 11.81
N PHE A 169 -2.35 10.18 12.77
CA PHE A 169 -3.35 9.21 13.19
C PHE A 169 -4.45 9.97 13.92
N GLY A 170 -5.67 9.91 13.41
CA GLY A 170 -6.82 10.54 14.05
C GLY A 170 -6.97 10.02 15.49
N ARG A 171 -7.20 10.91 16.45
CA ARG A 171 -7.71 10.49 17.75
C ARG A 171 -9.01 9.72 17.50
N ALA A 172 -9.10 8.51 18.02
CA ALA A 172 -10.29 7.65 17.96
C ALA A 172 -11.46 8.29 18.76
N SER A 173 -12.02 9.39 18.28
CA SER A 173 -13.30 9.92 18.73
C SER A 173 -14.41 9.37 17.82
N GLY A 174 -14.78 8.12 18.06
CA GLY A 174 -16.09 7.58 17.70
C GLY A 174 -16.45 7.40 16.22
N ARG A 175 -15.55 7.68 15.25
CA ARG A 175 -15.79 7.37 13.83
C ARG A 175 -14.72 6.41 13.32
N SER A 176 -15.17 5.22 12.92
CA SER A 176 -14.46 4.17 12.17
C SER A 176 -12.99 3.95 12.54
N GLN A 177 -12.76 2.91 13.34
CA GLN A 177 -11.45 2.44 13.75
C GLN A 177 -10.64 1.94 12.54
N GLY A 178 -9.71 2.76 12.04
CA GLY A 178 -8.64 2.26 11.15
C GLY A 178 -8.18 3.14 9.98
N GLN A 179 -8.84 4.26 9.67
CA GLN A 179 -8.42 5.10 8.53
C GLN A 179 -7.46 6.23 8.98
N PRO A 180 -6.33 6.47 8.28
CA PRO A 180 -5.55 7.69 8.48
C PRO A 180 -6.42 8.89 8.12
N ASN A 181 -6.91 9.62 9.13
CA ASN A 181 -7.88 10.71 8.94
C ASN A 181 -7.29 11.91 8.20
N THR A 182 -5.97 12.02 8.11
CA THR A 182 -5.32 13.13 7.44
C THR A 182 -4.03 12.68 6.78
N ALA A 183 -3.88 13.01 5.50
CA ALA A 183 -2.70 12.74 4.70
C ALA A 183 -2.39 13.97 3.86
N GLN A 184 -1.12 14.34 3.78
CA GLN A 184 -0.60 15.44 3.01
C GLN A 184 0.45 14.94 2.03
N GLY A 185 0.44 15.50 0.83
CA GLY A 185 1.41 15.23 -0.23
C GLY A 185 0.73 15.13 -1.59
N ALA A 186 1.47 14.67 -2.59
CA ALA A 186 0.96 14.44 -3.93
C ALA A 186 1.54 13.15 -4.53
N LEU A 187 0.72 12.46 -5.32
CA LEU A 187 1.07 11.29 -6.12
C LEU A 187 0.81 11.62 -7.60
N THR A 188 1.86 11.58 -8.41
CA THR A 188 1.82 11.72 -9.86
C THR A 188 2.01 10.35 -10.50
N VAL A 189 1.03 9.89 -11.27
CA VAL A 189 1.11 8.65 -12.05
C VAL A 189 1.16 9.03 -13.52
N THR A 190 2.25 8.70 -14.18
CA THR A 190 2.46 8.90 -15.61
C THR A 190 2.40 7.56 -16.32
N LEU A 191 1.51 7.42 -17.30
CA LEU A 191 1.48 6.28 -18.21
C LEU A 191 2.09 6.73 -19.53
N GLU A 192 3.16 6.08 -19.95
CA GLU A 192 3.91 6.40 -21.16
C GLU A 192 3.70 5.34 -22.23
N GLN A 193 3.54 5.79 -23.48
CA GLN A 193 3.42 4.94 -24.67
C GLN A 193 2.33 3.88 -24.52
N VAL A 194 1.20 4.27 -23.95
CA VAL A 194 0.08 3.37 -23.72
C VAL A 194 -0.38 2.80 -25.04
N SER A 195 -0.53 1.49 -25.09
CA SER A 195 -1.16 0.78 -26.18
C SER A 195 -2.20 -0.17 -25.60
N SER A 196 -3.24 -0.47 -26.37
CA SER A 196 -4.25 -1.45 -25.98
C SER A 196 -4.23 -2.57 -26.99
N SER A 197 -4.32 -3.81 -26.54
CA SER A 197 -4.50 -4.95 -27.45
C SER A 197 -5.80 -4.85 -28.28
N LEU A 198 -6.77 -4.06 -27.82
CA LEU A 198 -8.03 -3.79 -28.52
C LEU A 198 -7.92 -2.67 -29.58
N SER A 199 -6.81 -1.94 -29.63
CA SER A 199 -6.57 -0.89 -30.63
C SER A 199 -5.45 -1.28 -31.60
N ARG A 200 -5.69 -1.01 -32.89
CA ARG A 200 -4.66 -1.12 -33.93
C ARG A 200 -3.68 0.07 -33.91
N VAL A 201 -4.02 1.16 -33.21
CA VAL A 201 -3.18 2.35 -33.06
C VAL A 201 -2.20 2.13 -31.91
N ARG A 202 -0.91 2.11 -32.23
CA ARG A 202 0.18 1.99 -31.27
C ARG A 202 1.20 3.12 -31.52
N PRO A 203 1.47 4.01 -30.56
CA PRO A 203 0.84 4.18 -29.24
C PRO A 203 -0.49 4.97 -29.29
N LEU A 204 -1.39 4.71 -28.33
CA LEU A 204 -2.61 5.49 -28.07
C LEU A 204 -2.31 6.88 -27.49
N GLY A 205 -1.24 6.97 -26.69
CA GLY A 205 -0.79 8.21 -26.07
C GLY A 205 -0.04 8.01 -24.76
N SER A 206 0.34 9.13 -24.15
CA SER A 206 0.91 9.23 -22.82
C SER A 206 0.01 10.13 -21.97
N TYR A 207 -0.26 9.71 -20.75
CA TYR A 207 -1.21 10.34 -19.84
C TYR A 207 -0.58 10.60 -18.48
N GLN A 208 -1.06 11.62 -17.79
CA GLN A 208 -0.63 11.96 -16.44
C GLN A 208 -1.85 12.14 -15.54
N ALA A 209 -1.85 11.45 -14.42
CA ALA A 209 -2.80 11.63 -13.34
C ALA A 209 -2.08 12.19 -12.11
N VAL A 210 -2.50 13.33 -11.60
CA VAL A 210 -1.97 13.94 -10.38
C VAL A 210 -3.04 13.87 -9.31
N MET A 211 -2.72 13.22 -8.20
CA MET A 211 -3.56 13.15 -7.01
C MET A 211 -2.91 13.97 -5.89
N SER A 212 -3.61 14.96 -5.35
CA SER A 212 -3.17 15.72 -4.19
C SER A 212 -3.99 15.33 -2.96
N PHE A 213 -3.30 15.11 -1.85
CA PHE A 213 -3.93 14.76 -0.57
C PHE A 213 -4.19 16.03 0.23
N GLY A 214 -5.45 16.25 0.62
CA GLY A 214 -5.99 17.49 1.20
C GLY A 214 -5.49 17.89 2.60
N GLY A 215 -4.42 17.26 3.09
CA GLY A 215 -3.68 17.69 4.27
C GLY A 215 -4.32 17.33 5.61
N VAL A 216 -3.75 17.92 6.67
CA VAL A 216 -4.02 17.67 8.11
C VAL A 216 -5.45 18.02 8.54
N SER A 217 -6.28 18.54 7.64
CA SER A 217 -7.66 18.94 7.92
C SER A 217 -8.71 17.93 7.42
N GLY A 218 -8.29 16.81 6.83
CA GLY A 218 -9.21 15.79 6.30
C GLY A 218 -9.98 16.27 5.06
N GLY A 219 -9.40 17.19 4.30
CA GLY A 219 -9.98 17.71 3.06
C GLY A 219 -10.05 16.63 1.96
N PRO A 220 -10.94 16.81 0.96
CA PRO A 220 -11.06 15.88 -0.15
C PRO A 220 -9.74 15.79 -0.93
N MET A 221 -9.36 14.58 -1.31
CA MET A 221 -8.23 14.34 -2.21
C MET A 221 -8.64 14.84 -3.60
N GLN A 222 -7.82 15.65 -4.26
CA GLN A 222 -8.13 16.10 -5.62
C GLN A 222 -7.40 15.22 -6.62
N LEU A 223 -8.09 14.83 -7.68
CA LEU A 223 -7.55 14.07 -8.80
C LEU A 223 -7.62 14.95 -10.05
N SER A 224 -6.52 15.06 -10.78
CA SER A 224 -6.46 15.71 -12.08
C SER A 224 -5.88 14.73 -13.10
N LEU A 225 -6.53 14.60 -14.25
CA LEU A 225 -6.10 13.77 -15.37
C LEU A 225 -5.82 14.68 -16.56
N SER A 226 -4.67 14.50 -17.20
CA SER A 226 -4.26 15.22 -18.40
C SER A 226 -3.59 14.30 -19.41
N THR A 227 -3.62 14.72 -20.68
CA THR A 227 -2.90 14.04 -21.75
C THR A 227 -1.61 14.75 -22.03
N LEU A 228 -0.51 14.00 -22.04
CA LEU A 228 0.81 14.50 -22.39
C LEU A 228 1.02 14.47 -23.90
N ALA A 229 0.66 13.36 -24.54
CA ALA A 229 0.82 13.18 -25.98
C ALA A 229 -0.13 12.11 -26.51
N GLY A 230 -0.49 12.17 -27.79
CA GLY A 230 -1.17 11.09 -28.48
C GLY A 230 -2.50 11.46 -29.13
N PRO A 231 -3.03 10.58 -29.99
CA PRO A 231 -4.27 10.81 -30.72
C PRO A 231 -5.54 10.86 -29.85
N LEU A 232 -5.50 10.33 -28.63
CA LEU A 232 -6.61 10.38 -27.67
C LEU A 232 -6.28 11.38 -26.56
N SER A 233 -7.06 12.45 -26.46
CA SER A 233 -7.01 13.47 -25.41
C SER A 233 -8.03 13.16 -24.32
N LEU A 234 -7.53 12.83 -23.14
CA LEU A 234 -8.23 12.71 -21.87
C LEU A 234 -7.85 13.87 -20.94
N GLN A 235 -8.85 14.60 -20.47
CA GLN A 235 -8.69 15.68 -19.50
C GLN A 235 -9.83 15.61 -18.50
N GLY A 236 -9.56 15.74 -17.21
CA GLY A 236 -10.62 15.68 -16.20
C GLY A 236 -10.12 16.02 -14.82
N GLN A 237 -11.05 16.38 -13.94
CA GLN A 237 -10.78 16.70 -12.54
C GLN A 237 -11.84 16.06 -11.67
N GLY A 238 -11.45 15.68 -10.46
CA GLY A 238 -12.33 15.04 -9.52
C GLY A 238 -11.88 15.22 -8.08
N THR A 239 -12.76 14.85 -7.16
CA THR A 239 -12.49 14.81 -5.73
C THR A 239 -12.88 13.44 -5.17
N LEU A 240 -12.01 12.92 -4.30
CA LEU A 240 -12.18 11.64 -3.61
C LEU A 240 -12.22 11.92 -2.10
N GLY A 241 -13.31 11.54 -1.45
CA GLY A 241 -13.53 11.74 -0.01
C GLY A 241 -14.69 10.88 0.50
N GLN A 242 -15.67 11.49 1.16
CA GLN A 242 -16.93 10.81 1.56
C GLN A 242 -17.81 10.39 0.35
N GLY A 243 -17.49 10.93 -0.83
CA GLY A 243 -17.98 10.47 -2.13
C GLY A 243 -16.83 10.56 -3.14
N ALA A 244 -16.91 9.76 -4.21
CA ALA A 244 -16.06 9.91 -5.38
C ALA A 244 -16.85 10.72 -6.40
N HIS A 245 -16.23 11.78 -6.92
CA HIS A 245 -16.81 12.54 -8.01
C HIS A 245 -15.71 12.90 -9.00
N PHE A 246 -15.91 12.57 -10.26
CA PHE A 246 -15.01 12.95 -11.35
C PHE A 246 -15.78 13.43 -12.55
N ASP A 247 -15.34 14.56 -13.10
CA ASP A 247 -15.79 15.07 -14.39
C ASP A 247 -14.59 15.13 -15.33
N GLY A 248 -14.67 14.38 -16.42
CA GLY A 248 -13.68 14.41 -17.48
C GLY A 248 -14.30 14.44 -18.87
N VAL A 249 -13.47 14.80 -19.82
CA VAL A 249 -13.76 14.83 -21.24
C VAL A 249 -12.70 13.99 -21.97
N ALA A 250 -13.18 13.10 -22.82
CA ALA A 250 -12.37 12.31 -23.74
C ALA A 250 -12.68 12.75 -25.18
N SER A 251 -11.65 13.04 -25.97
CA SER A 251 -11.75 13.32 -27.39
C SER A 251 -10.61 12.67 -28.17
N ALA A 252 -10.85 12.36 -29.44
CA ALA A 252 -9.82 11.88 -30.35
C ALA A 252 -9.48 12.96 -31.37
N THR A 253 -8.27 12.89 -31.92
CA THR A 253 -7.89 13.65 -33.11
C THR A 253 -8.74 13.22 -34.31
N PRO A 254 -9.10 14.14 -35.24
CA PRO A 254 -9.99 13.83 -36.36
C PRO A 254 -9.53 12.64 -37.23
N GLU A 255 -8.21 12.47 -37.34
CA GLU A 255 -7.56 11.39 -38.10
C GLU A 255 -7.74 10.01 -37.44
N SER A 256 -7.84 9.96 -36.11
CA SER A 256 -7.92 8.72 -35.32
C SER A 256 -9.32 8.45 -34.76
N GLU A 257 -10.25 9.39 -34.86
CA GLU A 257 -11.65 9.26 -34.40
C GLU A 257 -12.33 7.97 -34.87
N PRO A 258 -12.32 7.57 -36.16
CA PRO A 258 -13.00 6.35 -36.60
C PRO A 258 -12.38 5.07 -36.02
N GLN A 259 -11.10 5.12 -35.62
CA GLN A 259 -10.39 3.98 -35.03
C GLN A 259 -10.59 3.90 -33.50
N LEU A 260 -10.87 5.04 -32.87
CA LEU A 260 -11.07 5.18 -31.42
C LEU A 260 -12.53 5.21 -31.00
N ILE A 261 -13.48 5.25 -31.94
CA ILE A 261 -14.92 5.38 -31.65
C ILE A 261 -15.45 4.28 -30.73
N GLY A 262 -14.97 3.03 -30.90
CA GLY A 262 -15.33 1.91 -30.02
C GLY A 262 -14.83 2.12 -28.59
N LEU A 263 -13.60 2.60 -28.43
CA LEU A 263 -13.00 2.92 -27.12
C LEU A 263 -13.74 4.08 -26.43
N LEU A 264 -14.01 5.15 -27.18
CA LEU A 264 -14.73 6.32 -26.69
C LEU A 264 -16.16 5.99 -26.23
N SER A 265 -16.84 5.07 -26.95
CA SER A 265 -18.18 4.61 -26.57
C SER A 265 -18.23 3.83 -25.26
N LEU A 266 -17.11 3.21 -24.84
CA LEU A 266 -16.99 2.51 -23.56
C LEU A 266 -16.67 3.46 -22.40
N LEU A 267 -16.09 4.62 -22.69
CA LEU A 267 -15.71 5.61 -21.69
C LEU A 267 -16.89 6.44 -21.20
N GLY A 268 -17.84 6.77 -22.08
CA GLY A 268 -19.05 7.47 -21.66
C GLY A 268 -19.95 7.95 -22.79
N PRO A 269 -21.11 8.54 -22.44
CA PRO A 269 -22.07 9.05 -23.42
C PRO A 269 -21.41 10.11 -24.30
N ARG A 270 -21.72 10.05 -25.60
CA ARG A 270 -21.27 11.05 -26.58
C ARG A 270 -22.02 12.36 -26.36
N ASP A 271 -21.29 13.46 -26.27
CA ASP A 271 -21.79 14.83 -26.24
C ASP A 271 -21.07 15.62 -27.34
N GLY A 272 -21.64 15.58 -28.55
CA GLY A 272 -21.03 16.19 -29.75
C GLY A 272 -19.77 15.46 -30.24
N SER A 273 -18.65 16.18 -30.33
CA SER A 273 -17.30 15.66 -30.69
C SER A 273 -16.51 15.14 -29.47
N HIS A 274 -17.12 15.12 -28.29
CA HIS A 274 -16.50 14.79 -27.02
C HIS A 274 -17.30 13.70 -26.29
N HIS A 275 -16.64 12.93 -25.43
CA HIS A 275 -17.27 11.94 -24.55
C HIS A 275 -17.07 12.36 -23.10
N ARG A 276 -18.14 12.38 -22.30
CA ARG A 276 -18.06 12.76 -20.88
C ARG A 276 -17.80 11.54 -20.00
N LEU A 277 -16.79 11.64 -19.16
CA LEU A 277 -16.46 10.70 -18.09
C LEU A 277 -17.09 11.24 -16.80
N ARG A 278 -18.12 10.55 -16.28
CA ARG A 278 -18.73 10.87 -14.98
C ARG A 278 -18.81 9.63 -14.11
N PHE A 279 -18.26 9.72 -12.91
CA PHE A 279 -18.35 8.69 -11.88
C PHE A 279 -18.37 9.31 -10.49
#